data_AF-A0AB74LV06-F1
#
_entry.id   AF-A0AB74LV06-F1
#
_cell.length_a   1.000
_cell.length_b   1.000
_cell.length_c   1.000
_cell.angle_alpha   90.00
_cell.angle_beta   90.00
_cell.angle_gamma   90.00
#
_symmetry.space_group_name_H-M   'P 1'
#
loop_
_entity.id
_entity.type
_entity.pdbx_description
1 polymer ?
#
loop_
_entity_poly.entity_id
_entity_poly.type
_entity_poly.pdbx_seq_one_letter_code
_entity_poly.pdbx_strand_id
1 'polypeptide(L)'
;MHAALTVLATILTASACAAAPADDGQRAEKIDGLVRIVGAQAGIVLHCRQFYAIDDTVSDGLSRTVRPTLDQSLGPKQAQTAVDDEGKRLAQEIAEVGPERWCADQRTILNTEGVRVFLD
;
A
#
# COMPACT_ATOMS: atom_id res chain seq x y z
N MET A 1 -52.77 32.96 -37.98
CA MET A 1 -51.66 32.09 -38.44
C MET A 1 -50.38 32.61 -37.83
N HIS A 2 -49.61 31.69 -37.25
CA HIS A 2 -48.48 31.90 -36.35
C HIS A 2 -47.22 32.38 -37.08
N ALA A 3 -46.42 33.22 -36.42
CA ALA A 3 -44.97 33.02 -36.29
C ALA A 3 -44.41 34.06 -35.29
N ALA A 4 -44.27 33.64 -34.03
CA ALA A 4 -43.48 34.35 -33.03
C ALA A 4 -41.99 34.06 -33.30
N LEU A 5 -41.17 35.11 -33.38
CA LEU A 5 -39.70 34.98 -33.39
C LEU A 5 -39.21 34.71 -31.96
N THR A 6 -38.71 33.51 -31.71
CA THR A 6 -37.98 33.16 -30.49
C THR A 6 -36.48 33.32 -30.75
N VAL A 7 -35.87 34.35 -30.15
CA VAL A 7 -34.42 34.52 -30.09
C VAL A 7 -33.87 33.57 -29.03
N LEU A 8 -33.09 32.57 -29.47
CA LEU A 8 -32.39 31.63 -28.62
C LEU A 8 -31.07 32.28 -28.15
N ALA A 9 -31.05 32.84 -26.94
CA ALA A 9 -29.82 33.35 -26.32
C ALA A 9 -29.05 32.18 -25.67
N THR A 10 -27.85 31.97 -26.18
CA THR A 10 -26.86 30.96 -25.84
C THR A 10 -26.32 31.09 -24.41
N ILE A 11 -26.46 30.01 -23.65
CA ILE A 11 -25.44 29.32 -22.82
C ILE A 11 -24.38 30.22 -22.15
N LEU A 12 -24.56 30.48 -20.86
CA LEU A 12 -23.46 30.62 -19.90
C LEU A 12 -23.60 29.53 -18.85
N THR A 13 -23.32 28.28 -19.24
CA THR A 13 -22.87 27.29 -18.27
C THR A 13 -21.47 27.71 -17.85
N ALA A 14 -21.38 28.31 -16.67
CA ALA A 14 -20.13 28.39 -15.94
C ALA A 14 -19.59 26.96 -15.84
N SER A 15 -18.62 26.65 -16.70
CA SER A 15 -17.78 25.47 -16.55
C SER A 15 -16.95 25.74 -15.30
N ALA A 16 -17.54 25.42 -14.15
CA ALA A 16 -16.76 25.09 -12.99
C ALA A 16 -15.88 23.94 -13.43
N CYS A 17 -14.61 24.25 -13.72
CA CYS A 17 -13.54 23.28 -13.71
C CYS A 17 -13.51 22.69 -12.29
N ALA A 18 -14.38 21.71 -12.04
CA ALA A 18 -14.15 20.73 -11.02
C ALA A 18 -12.91 19.97 -11.47
N ALA A 19 -11.74 20.43 -10.99
CA ALA A 19 -10.53 19.65 -11.02
C ALA A 19 -10.89 18.27 -10.47
N ALA A 20 -10.74 17.24 -11.30
CA ALA A 20 -11.11 15.88 -10.94
C ALA A 20 -10.33 15.45 -9.68
N PRO A 21 -10.98 14.74 -8.73
CA PRO A 21 -10.34 14.23 -7.51
C PRO A 21 -9.46 13.02 -7.87
N ALA A 22 -8.32 13.27 -8.52
CA ALA A 22 -7.36 12.22 -8.87
C ALA A 22 -6.29 12.02 -7.78
N ASP A 23 -6.08 13.01 -6.92
CA ASP A 23 -4.94 13.05 -5.99
C ASP A 23 -5.17 12.21 -4.71
N ASP A 24 -6.38 12.24 -4.15
CA ASP A 24 -6.65 11.59 -2.86
C ASP A 24 -6.67 10.06 -2.93
N GLY A 25 -7.23 9.49 -4.02
CA GLY A 25 -7.30 8.04 -4.22
C GLY A 25 -5.92 7.41 -4.46
N GLN A 26 -5.11 8.04 -5.31
CA GLN A 26 -3.76 7.56 -5.61
C GLN A 26 -2.84 7.66 -4.39
N ARG A 27 -3.02 8.71 -3.58
CA ARG A 27 -2.29 8.87 -2.31
C ARG A 27 -2.63 7.77 -1.31
N ALA A 28 -3.92 7.45 -1.16
CA ALA A 28 -4.37 6.39 -0.26
C ALA A 28 -3.84 5.02 -0.70
N GLU A 29 -3.90 4.70 -1.99
CA GLU A 29 -3.35 3.45 -2.54
C GLU A 29 -1.84 3.32 -2.27
N LYS A 30 -1.08 4.41 -2.49
CA LYS A 30 0.36 4.42 -2.19
C LYS A 30 0.64 4.17 -0.71
N ILE A 31 -0.12 4.81 0.18
CA ILE A 31 0.04 4.64 1.63
C ILE A 31 -0.27 3.18 2.02
N ASP A 32 -1.36 2.61 1.51
CA ASP A 32 -1.72 1.22 1.75
C ASP A 32 -0.61 0.26 1.28
N GLY A 33 -0.05 0.49 0.08
CA GLY A 33 1.08 -0.28 -0.43
C GLY A 33 2.31 -0.20 0.49
N LEU A 34 2.65 0.99 1.00
CA LEU A 34 3.76 1.17 1.93
C LEU A 34 3.52 0.44 3.27
N VAL A 35 2.30 0.48 3.80
CA VAL A 35 1.92 -0.24 5.03
C VAL A 35 2.09 -1.74 4.84
N ARG A 36 1.58 -2.29 3.72
CA ARG A 36 1.71 -3.72 3.38
C ARG A 36 3.16 -4.16 3.24
N ILE A 37 4.03 -3.34 2.65
CA ILE A 37 5.47 -3.64 2.55
C ILE A 37 6.08 -3.78 3.95
N VAL A 38 5.83 -2.82 4.85
CA VAL A 38 6.34 -2.88 6.23
C VAL A 38 5.77 -4.08 6.99
N GLY A 39 4.48 -4.35 6.84
CA GLY A 39 3.82 -5.52 7.42
C GLY A 39 4.46 -6.83 6.96
N ALA A 40 4.62 -7.01 5.65
CA ALA A 40 5.24 -8.20 5.06
C ALA A 40 6.67 -8.41 5.58
N GLN A 41 7.49 -7.35 5.69
CA GLN A 41 8.85 -7.46 6.24
C GLN A 41 8.83 -7.89 7.71
N ALA A 42 7.95 -7.31 8.54
CA ALA A 42 7.78 -7.74 9.92
C ALA A 42 7.37 -9.22 10.00
N GLY A 43 6.44 -9.66 9.15
CA GLY A 43 6.03 -11.05 9.06
C GLY A 43 7.16 -12.01 8.68
N ILE A 44 7.98 -11.63 7.69
CA ILE A 44 9.15 -12.42 7.25
C ILE A 44 10.14 -12.62 8.40
N VAL A 45 10.51 -11.53 9.08
CA VAL A 45 11.46 -11.55 10.20
C VAL A 45 10.94 -12.43 11.36
N LEU A 46 9.64 -12.35 11.65
CA LEU A 46 9.03 -13.07 12.78
C LEU A 46 8.77 -14.55 12.48
N HIS A 47 8.37 -14.90 11.26
CA HIS A 47 7.83 -16.23 10.96
C HIS A 47 8.69 -17.08 10.03
N CYS A 48 9.54 -16.48 9.19
CA CYS A 48 10.23 -17.21 8.12
C CYS A 48 11.62 -17.72 8.46
N ARG A 49 12.25 -17.19 9.52
CA ARG A 49 13.60 -17.59 9.96
C ARG A 49 13.72 -19.06 10.36
N GLN A 50 12.60 -19.70 10.71
CA GLN A 50 12.59 -21.13 11.03
C GLN A 50 12.63 -22.03 9.78
N PHE A 51 12.34 -21.48 8.60
CA PHE A 51 12.28 -22.21 7.33
C PHE A 51 13.41 -21.82 6.37
N TYR A 52 13.85 -20.56 6.41
CA TYR A 52 14.77 -19.98 5.43
C TYR A 52 15.83 -19.08 6.07
N ALA A 53 16.97 -18.95 5.39
CA ALA A 53 17.98 -17.95 5.71
C ALA A 53 17.53 -16.57 5.20
N ILE A 54 17.54 -15.56 6.07
CA ILE A 54 17.06 -14.20 5.78
C ILE A 54 18.24 -13.22 5.83
N ASP A 55 18.29 -12.31 4.85
CA ASP A 55 19.16 -11.14 4.89
C ASP A 55 18.52 -10.03 5.75
N ASP A 56 18.91 -10.01 7.01
CA ASP A 56 18.42 -9.02 7.99
C ASP A 56 18.81 -7.59 7.58
N THR A 57 19.88 -7.39 6.82
CA THR A 57 20.30 -6.04 6.37
C THR A 57 19.31 -5.51 5.34
N VAL A 58 18.92 -6.34 4.38
CA VAL A 58 17.93 -5.98 3.36
C VAL A 58 16.54 -5.79 3.99
N SER A 59 16.13 -6.71 4.87
CA SER A 59 14.81 -6.64 5.51
C SER A 59 14.66 -5.41 6.43
N ASP A 60 15.66 -5.13 7.27
CA ASP A 60 15.70 -3.92 8.09
C ASP A 60 15.79 -2.65 7.23
N GLY A 61 16.58 -2.69 6.16
CA GLY A 61 16.78 -1.56 5.25
C GLY A 61 15.47 -1.11 4.60
N LEU A 62 14.63 -2.05 4.19
CA LEU A 62 13.30 -1.77 3.63
C LEU A 62 12.40 -1.08 4.66
N SER A 63 12.31 -1.62 5.88
CA SER A 63 11.52 -1.02 6.96
C SER A 63 11.97 0.41 7.27
N ARG A 64 13.29 0.64 7.35
CA ARG A 64 13.88 1.98 7.61
C ARG A 64 13.64 2.96 6.47
N THR A 65 13.54 2.48 5.24
CA THR A 65 13.29 3.32 4.06
C THR A 65 11.84 3.76 3.99
N VAL A 66 10.90 2.85 4.29
CA VAL A 66 9.47 3.12 4.15
C VAL A 66 8.90 3.90 5.32
N ARG A 67 9.37 3.63 6.54
CA ARG A 67 8.80 4.23 7.77
C ARG A 67 8.77 5.77 7.76
N PRO A 68 9.84 6.49 7.36
CA PRO A 68 9.81 7.95 7.27
C PRO A 68 8.76 8.47 6.27
N THR A 69 8.53 7.75 5.16
CA THR A 69 7.52 8.15 4.17
C THR A 69 6.11 7.97 4.73
N LEU A 70 5.84 6.90 5.48
CA LEU A 70 4.56 6.71 6.18
C LEU A 70 4.32 7.80 7.23
N ASP A 71 5.34 8.09 8.05
CA ASP A 71 5.25 9.12 9.08
C ASP A 71 5.00 10.51 8.48
N GLN A 72 5.60 10.83 7.32
CA GLN A 72 5.34 12.09 6.60
C GLN A 72 3.94 12.15 5.97
N SER A 73 3.40 11.01 5.56
CA SER A 73 2.13 10.94 4.84
C SER A 73 0.92 10.97 5.78
N LEU A 74 1.04 10.32 6.95
CA LEU A 74 -0.04 10.12 7.93
C LEU A 74 0.21 10.81 9.28
N GLY A 75 1.45 11.15 9.58
CA GLY A 75 1.89 11.49 10.93
C GLY A 75 2.29 10.24 11.73
N PRO A 76 3.26 10.34 12.67
CA PRO A 76 3.88 9.18 13.32
C PRO A 76 2.90 8.25 14.05
N LYS A 77 1.87 8.82 14.71
CA LYS A 77 0.87 8.03 15.44
C LYS A 77 -0.01 7.22 14.49
N GLN A 78 -0.50 7.85 13.42
CA GLN A 78 -1.37 7.17 12.46
C GLN A 78 -0.60 6.15 11.64
N ALA A 79 0.65 6.44 11.27
CA ALA A 79 1.55 5.49 10.65
C ALA A 79 1.79 4.25 11.54
N GLN A 80 2.02 4.44 12.84
CA GLN A 80 2.15 3.33 13.79
C GLN A 80 0.86 2.49 13.84
N THR A 81 -0.30 3.14 13.98
CA THR A 81 -1.59 2.43 13.99
C THR A 81 -1.83 1.62 12.72
N ALA A 82 -1.54 2.19 11.54
CA ALA A 82 -1.71 1.49 10.27
C ALA A 82 -0.80 0.25 10.17
N VAL A 83 0.45 0.36 10.63
CA VAL A 83 1.38 -0.78 10.68
C VAL A 83 0.92 -1.83 11.70
N ASP A 84 0.40 -1.43 12.86
CA ASP A 84 -0.10 -2.35 13.88
C ASP A 84 -1.34 -3.12 13.39
N ASP A 85 -2.24 -2.44 12.69
CA ASP A 85 -3.46 -3.05 12.14
C ASP A 85 -3.12 -4.01 11.00
N GLU A 86 -2.17 -3.64 10.14
CA GLU A 86 -1.62 -4.55 9.13
C GLU A 86 -0.93 -5.76 9.77
N GLY A 87 -0.18 -5.56 10.86
CA GLY A 87 0.42 -6.66 11.61
C GLY A 87 -0.62 -7.65 12.14
N LYS A 88 -1.77 -7.17 12.65
CA LYS A 88 -2.88 -8.05 13.07
C LYS A 88 -3.50 -8.79 11.90
N ARG A 89 -3.74 -8.11 10.77
CA ARG A 89 -4.28 -8.73 9.55
C ARG A 89 -3.34 -9.83 9.07
N LEU A 90 -2.04 -9.56 9.02
CA LEU A 90 -1.03 -10.51 8.57
C LEU A 90 -0.92 -11.71 9.51
N ALA A 91 -0.97 -11.50 10.83
CA ALA A 91 -0.96 -12.59 11.80
C ALA A 91 -2.17 -13.53 11.61
N GLN A 92 -3.35 -12.99 11.27
CA GLN A 92 -4.53 -13.79 10.92
C GLN A 92 -4.30 -14.58 9.64
N GLU A 93 -3.81 -13.94 8.57
CA GLU A 93 -3.49 -14.59 7.31
C GLU A 93 -2.50 -15.75 7.49
N ILE A 94 -1.43 -15.53 8.26
CA ILE A 94 -0.42 -16.55 8.56
C ILE A 94 -1.03 -17.71 9.35
N ALA A 95 -1.94 -17.43 10.30
CA ALA A 95 -2.63 -18.47 11.05
C ALA A 95 -3.58 -19.30 10.16
N GLU A 96 -4.20 -18.69 9.16
CA GLU A 96 -5.11 -19.35 8.22
C GLU A 96 -4.36 -20.17 7.16
N VAL A 97 -3.31 -19.61 6.57
CA VAL A 97 -2.54 -20.24 5.48
C VAL A 97 -1.52 -21.26 6.01
N GLY A 98 -1.01 -21.02 7.21
CA GLY A 98 0.12 -21.72 7.79
C GLY A 98 1.46 -21.01 7.49
N PRO A 99 2.38 -20.91 8.48
CA PRO A 99 3.57 -20.09 8.37
C PRO A 99 4.58 -20.60 7.32
N GLU A 100 4.71 -21.91 7.15
CA GLU A 100 5.61 -22.49 6.14
C GLU A 100 5.18 -22.09 4.72
N ARG A 101 3.90 -22.30 4.39
CA ARG A 101 3.34 -21.97 3.09
C ARG A 101 3.39 -20.47 2.83
N TRP A 102 3.00 -19.66 3.81
CA TRP A 102 3.07 -18.21 3.69
C TRP A 102 4.50 -17.73 3.40
N CYS A 103 5.50 -18.28 4.09
CA CYS A 103 6.90 -17.94 3.84
C CYS A 103 7.40 -18.39 2.46
N ALA A 104 6.98 -19.56 1.98
CA ALA A 104 7.30 -20.03 0.63
C ALA A 104 6.72 -19.10 -0.45
N ASP A 105 5.50 -18.59 -0.24
CA ASP A 105 4.85 -17.64 -1.14
C ASP A 105 5.60 -16.30 -1.14
N GLN A 106 5.94 -15.75 0.04
CA GLN A 106 6.74 -14.51 0.15
C GLN A 106 8.11 -14.64 -0.54
N ARG A 107 8.79 -15.77 -0.34
CA ARG A 107 10.07 -16.05 -0.99
C ARG A 107 9.93 -16.03 -2.52
N THR A 108 8.88 -16.66 -3.05
CA THR A 108 8.62 -16.72 -4.49
C THR A 108 8.37 -15.32 -5.06
N ILE A 109 7.53 -14.53 -4.39
CA ILE A 109 7.21 -13.15 -4.81
C ILE A 109 8.47 -12.30 -4.83
N LEU A 110 9.20 -12.21 -3.72
CA LEU A 110 10.35 -11.32 -3.60
C LEU A 110 11.50 -11.70 -4.53
N ASN A 111 11.76 -12.99 -4.72
CA ASN A 111 12.77 -13.44 -5.69
C ASN A 111 12.37 -13.13 -7.14
N THR A 112 11.08 -13.22 -7.48
CA THR A 112 10.58 -12.86 -8.81
C THR A 112 10.73 -11.36 -9.07
N GLU A 113 10.56 -10.54 -8.04
CA GLU A 113 10.72 -9.08 -8.09
C GLU A 113 12.19 -8.63 -7.96
N GLY A 114 13.14 -9.57 -7.82
CA GLY A 114 14.58 -9.28 -7.69
C GLY A 114 14.99 -8.75 -6.31
N VAL A 115 14.11 -8.83 -5.31
CA VAL A 115 14.38 -8.41 -3.93
C VAL A 115 14.94 -9.59 -3.14
N ARG A 116 16.25 -9.54 -2.86
CA ARG A 116 17.00 -10.64 -2.23
C ARG A 116 16.91 -10.62 -0.70
N VAL A 117 15.72 -10.85 -0.15
CA VAL A 117 15.52 -11.01 1.30
C VAL A 117 15.81 -12.45 1.76
N PHE A 118 15.44 -13.43 0.94
CA PHE A 118 15.70 -14.85 1.19
C PHE A 118 17.04 -15.21 0.52
N LEU A 119 17.94 -15.83 1.30
CA LEU A 119 19.33 -16.09 0.89
C LEU A 119 19.56 -17.48 0.29
N ASP A 120 18.57 -18.35 0.40
CA ASP A 120 18.59 -19.73 -0.09
C ASP A 120 18.19 -19.86 -1.56
#